data_AF-A0A5S5CZK1-F1
#
_entry.id   AF-A0A5S5CZK1-F1
#
_cell.length_a   1.000
_cell.length_b   1.000
_cell.length_c   1.000
_cell.angle_alpha   90.00
_cell.angle_beta   90.00
_cell.angle_gamma   90.00
#
_symmetry.space_group_name_H-M   'P 1'
#
loop_
_entity.id
_entity.type
_entity.pdbx_description
1 polymer ?
#
loop_
_entity_poly.entity_id
_entity_poly.type
_entity_poly.pdbx_seq_one_letter_code
_entity_poly.pdbx_strand_id
1 'polypeptide(L)'
;MNMFKYISVTYLLLLCLWTGCSEELREATLYNGTPPGRVSNVQVENLPGGAKISYTLPRDQDLLYVKATYVLPSGREMEVKSSYYNNSLVVEGFADENPHVIKLYSVNRSEVESEPVEVTVEPLENPIWATYRSMEAIAAFGGIRVMAENENEKDLTIMVMIDSLGEWVPALDNIYTSAKNIDRTIRGLDTIPQEFALTVRDRYMNFTDTLVVKITPLYETALPKSRYAAVVLPGDVGQGYQSTGLARMWDGDIINWPNISMTDASVREPQWVTFDTGVLAQMSRIVIWDYPEYTNSGRLYYFGGNLRNFEIWGSDNPPSDGSWNNWHLLGTFQSVKVSGLPVGQQSDEDYQLANAGLSYDFDVAAPRVRYLRIRSTRNWEGSTFMAIAEVQVYGDPR
;
A
#
# COMPACT_ATOMS: atom_id res chain seq x y z
N MET A 1 64.42 25.36 -33.53
CA MET A 1 64.20 25.63 -32.10
C MET A 1 62.88 24.98 -31.66
N ASN A 2 62.80 23.64 -31.60
CA ASN A 2 61.54 22.92 -31.28
C ASN A 2 61.74 21.45 -30.86
N MET A 3 62.88 21.10 -30.24
CA MET A 3 63.15 19.71 -29.80
C MET A 3 63.43 19.57 -28.29
N PHE A 4 63.64 20.67 -27.58
CA PHE A 4 63.94 20.65 -26.14
C PHE A 4 62.71 20.86 -25.23
N LYS A 5 61.54 21.22 -25.78
CA LYS A 5 60.30 21.36 -24.99
C LYS A 5 59.56 20.04 -24.77
N TYR A 6 59.68 19.08 -25.68
CA TYR A 6 58.96 17.81 -25.56
C TYR A 6 59.66 16.84 -24.58
N ILE A 7 60.99 16.87 -24.49
CA ILE A 7 61.75 15.98 -23.59
C ILE A 7 61.48 16.30 -22.10
N SER A 8 61.18 17.56 -21.75
CA SER A 8 60.88 17.95 -20.37
C SER A 8 59.44 17.61 -19.94
N VAL A 9 58.51 17.42 -20.88
CA VAL A 9 57.12 17.04 -20.60
C VAL A 9 57.00 15.52 -20.44
N THR A 10 57.79 14.75 -21.19
CA THR A 10 57.83 13.29 -21.06
C THR A 10 58.45 12.81 -19.75
N TYR A 11 59.42 13.54 -19.19
CA TYR A 11 59.99 13.23 -17.87
C TYR A 11 59.06 13.61 -16.71
N LEU A 12 58.19 14.61 -16.88
CA LEU A 12 57.22 14.99 -15.84
C LEU A 12 56.00 14.06 -15.83
N LEU A 13 55.60 13.50 -16.98
CA LEU A 13 54.55 12.48 -17.05
C LEU A 13 55.01 11.10 -16.52
N LEU A 14 56.31 10.79 -16.57
CA LEU A 14 56.84 9.54 -16.02
C LEU A 14 56.96 9.56 -14.48
N LEU A 15 56.99 10.74 -13.86
CA LEU A 15 57.09 10.88 -12.40
C LEU A 15 55.73 10.81 -11.66
N CYS A 16 54.61 11.00 -12.36
CA CYS A 16 53.27 10.89 -11.75
C CYS A 16 52.73 9.46 -11.66
N LEU A 17 53.45 8.46 -12.19
CA LEU A 17 53.06 7.05 -12.10
C LEU A 17 53.53 6.36 -10.80
N TRP A 18 54.18 7.08 -9.90
CA TRP A 18 54.79 6.54 -8.68
C TRP A 18 54.12 7.01 -7.37
N THR A 19 52.99 7.71 -7.45
CA THR A 19 52.10 7.87 -6.29
C THR A 19 51.01 6.81 -6.36
N GLY A 20 51.42 5.55 -6.17
CA GLY A 20 50.50 4.50 -5.78
C GLY A 20 49.86 4.91 -4.48
N CYS A 21 48.54 5.11 -4.49
CA CYS A 21 47.76 5.11 -3.27
C CYS A 21 47.99 3.73 -2.65
N SER A 22 48.67 3.67 -1.51
CA SER A 22 48.60 2.51 -0.66
C SER A 22 47.16 2.41 -0.19
N GLU A 23 46.34 1.66 -0.94
CA GLU A 23 45.31 0.88 -0.26
C GLU A 23 46.10 0.03 0.73
N GLU A 24 46.06 0.45 2.00
CA GLU A 24 46.27 -0.47 3.09
C GLU A 24 45.34 -1.63 2.80
N LEU A 25 45.90 -2.70 2.22
CA LEU A 25 45.38 -4.04 2.37
C LEU A 25 45.14 -4.19 3.86
N ARG A 26 43.89 -3.95 4.28
CA ARG A 26 43.39 -4.39 5.58
C ARG A 26 43.90 -5.81 5.68
N GLU A 27 44.81 -6.04 6.63
CA GLU A 27 45.42 -7.33 6.86
C GLU A 27 44.33 -8.38 6.69
N ALA A 28 44.57 -9.37 5.82
CA ALA A 28 43.68 -10.51 5.72
C ALA A 28 43.42 -10.94 7.17
N THR A 29 42.16 -10.84 7.62
CA THR A 29 41.78 -11.20 8.98
C THR A 29 42.40 -12.55 9.25
N LEU A 30 43.43 -12.56 10.11
CA LEU A 30 44.15 -13.78 10.44
C LEU A 30 43.09 -14.81 10.83
N TYR A 31 43.04 -15.91 10.09
CA TYR A 31 42.10 -16.97 10.37
C TYR A 31 42.28 -17.40 11.83
N ASN A 32 41.25 -17.17 12.65
CA ASN A 32 41.21 -17.58 14.04
C ASN A 32 40.27 -18.77 14.19
N GLY A 33 40.88 -19.96 14.31
CA GLY A 33 40.18 -21.21 14.57
C GLY A 33 39.61 -21.35 15.99
N THR A 34 39.86 -20.39 16.88
CA THR A 34 39.38 -20.41 18.27
C THR A 34 37.98 -19.80 18.34
N PRO A 35 36.96 -20.55 18.78
CA PRO A 35 35.63 -20.01 18.98
C PRO A 35 35.59 -18.88 20.01
N PRO A 36 34.69 -17.88 19.86
CA PRO A 36 34.41 -16.92 20.93
C PRO A 36 33.85 -17.58 22.19
N GLY A 37 33.84 -16.81 23.28
CA GLY A 37 33.01 -17.15 24.43
C GLY A 37 31.52 -17.21 24.09
N ARG A 38 30.79 -18.08 24.79
CA ARG A 38 29.32 -18.12 24.74
C ARG A 38 28.70 -16.82 25.26
N VAL A 39 27.52 -16.48 24.76
CA VAL A 39 26.68 -15.43 25.36
C VAL A 39 26.27 -15.82 26.80
N SER A 40 25.97 -14.81 27.62
CA SER A 40 25.56 -14.99 29.02
C SER A 40 24.39 -14.06 29.39
N ASN A 41 23.81 -14.22 30.59
CA ASN A 41 22.67 -13.43 31.08
C ASN A 41 21.51 -13.36 30.06
N VAL A 42 21.15 -14.51 29.48
CA VAL A 42 20.09 -14.59 28.47
C VAL A 42 18.74 -14.29 29.12
N GLN A 43 17.98 -13.37 28.53
CA GLN A 43 16.65 -12.97 28.95
C GLN A 43 15.69 -13.08 27.77
N VAL A 44 14.47 -13.54 28.04
CA VAL A 44 13.42 -13.74 27.05
C VAL A 44 12.26 -12.80 27.33
N GLU A 45 11.83 -12.10 26.29
CA GLU A 45 10.57 -11.37 26.23
C GLU A 45 9.72 -11.99 25.12
N ASN A 46 8.63 -12.66 25.49
CA ASN A 46 7.74 -13.30 24.51
C ASN A 46 6.88 -12.25 23.80
N LEU A 47 6.75 -12.40 22.48
CA LEU A 47 6.05 -11.48 21.58
C LEU A 47 4.96 -12.26 20.79
N PRO A 48 3.97 -11.58 20.18
CA PRO A 48 3.02 -12.24 19.29
C PRO A 48 3.73 -12.94 18.11
N GLY A 49 3.63 -14.27 18.04
CA GLY A 49 4.28 -15.11 17.03
C GLY A 49 5.82 -15.12 17.08
N GLY A 50 6.43 -14.70 18.20
CA GLY A 50 7.87 -14.52 18.31
C GLY A 50 8.39 -14.33 19.73
N ALA A 51 9.68 -14.06 19.86
CA ALA A 51 10.29 -13.64 21.12
C ALA A 51 11.53 -12.80 20.85
N LYS A 52 11.76 -11.82 21.73
CA LYS A 52 13.02 -11.08 21.79
C LYS A 52 13.92 -11.71 22.82
N ILE A 53 15.14 -12.02 22.40
CA ILE A 53 16.16 -12.63 23.24
C ILE A 53 17.28 -11.63 23.42
N SER A 54 17.53 -11.23 24.67
CA SER A 54 18.60 -10.31 25.05
C SER A 54 19.70 -11.04 25.80
N TYR A 55 20.95 -10.62 25.65
CA TYR A 55 22.12 -11.31 26.21
C TYR A 55 23.30 -10.37 26.44
N THR A 56 24.27 -10.84 27.23
CA THR A 56 25.59 -10.23 27.37
C THR A 56 26.56 -10.89 26.38
N LEU A 57 27.19 -10.05 25.54
CA LEU A 57 28.19 -10.47 24.57
C LEU A 57 29.49 -10.93 25.26
N PRO A 58 30.21 -11.89 24.68
CA PRO A 58 31.56 -12.23 25.12
C PRO A 58 32.54 -11.08 24.78
N ARG A 59 33.71 -11.06 25.43
CA ARG A 59 34.70 -9.96 25.29
C ARG A 59 35.73 -10.19 24.19
N ASP A 60 35.56 -11.25 23.39
CA ASP A 60 36.44 -11.60 22.28
C ASP A 60 36.53 -10.44 21.27
N GLN A 61 37.76 -10.01 20.95
CA GLN A 61 37.98 -8.85 20.08
C GLN A 61 37.57 -9.10 18.62
N ASP A 62 37.52 -10.37 18.23
CA ASP A 62 37.16 -10.81 16.88
C ASP A 62 35.71 -11.33 16.80
N LEU A 63 34.88 -11.12 17.83
CA LEU A 63 33.44 -11.38 17.74
C LEU A 63 32.84 -10.61 16.55
N LEU A 64 32.08 -11.32 15.72
CA LEU A 64 31.43 -10.75 14.54
C LEU A 64 29.91 -10.63 14.75
N TYR A 65 29.25 -11.70 15.18
CA TYR A 65 27.81 -11.69 15.43
C TYR A 65 27.40 -12.76 16.43
N VAL A 66 26.17 -12.65 16.92
CA VAL A 66 25.43 -13.73 17.58
C VAL A 66 24.42 -14.29 16.60
N LYS A 67 24.31 -15.61 16.53
CA LYS A 67 23.39 -16.35 15.68
C LYS A 67 22.40 -17.12 16.53
N ALA A 68 21.12 -17.02 16.21
CA ALA A 68 20.08 -17.90 16.72
C ALA A 68 19.66 -18.90 15.64
N THR A 69 19.54 -20.17 15.99
CA THR A 69 18.91 -21.19 15.14
C THR A 69 17.76 -21.87 15.87
N TYR A 70 16.71 -22.18 15.12
CA TYR A 70 15.48 -22.81 15.61
C TYR A 70 14.70 -23.44 14.45
N VAL A 71 13.73 -24.29 14.79
CA VAL A 71 12.88 -24.98 13.81
C VAL A 71 11.45 -24.54 14.06
N LEU A 72 10.76 -24.08 13.01
CA LEU A 72 9.34 -23.77 13.10
C LEU A 72 8.49 -25.04 13.20
N PRO A 73 7.24 -24.97 13.67
CA PRO A 73 6.32 -26.11 13.65
C PRO A 73 6.15 -26.76 12.27
N SER A 74 6.37 -25.99 11.19
CA SER A 74 6.38 -26.47 9.81
C SER A 74 7.60 -27.34 9.43
N GLY A 75 8.57 -27.49 10.33
CA GLY A 75 9.84 -28.17 10.08
C GLY A 75 10.90 -27.29 9.39
N ARG A 76 10.57 -26.04 9.07
CA ARG A 76 11.50 -25.10 8.45
C ARG A 76 12.58 -24.66 9.44
N GLU A 77 13.84 -24.84 9.07
CA GLU A 77 14.98 -24.29 9.82
C GLU A 77 15.09 -22.78 9.61
N MET A 78 15.32 -22.08 10.71
CA MET A 78 15.44 -20.63 10.76
C MET A 78 16.78 -20.23 11.34
N GLU A 79 17.35 -19.17 10.79
CA GLU A 79 18.59 -18.54 11.24
C GLU A 79 18.37 -17.03 11.34
N VAL A 80 18.78 -16.45 12.48
CA VAL A 80 18.76 -15.00 12.70
C VAL A 80 20.13 -14.57 13.22
N LYS A 81 20.70 -13.53 12.63
CA LYS A 81 21.99 -12.95 13.06
C LYS A 81 21.81 -11.56 13.63
N SER A 82 22.54 -11.26 14.68
CA SER A 82 22.69 -9.93 15.25
C SER A 82 24.16 -9.60 15.35
N SER A 83 24.60 -8.48 14.76
CA SER A 83 25.99 -8.04 14.84
C SER A 83 26.45 -7.84 16.28
N TYR A 84 27.76 -7.87 16.50
CA TYR A 84 28.37 -7.62 17.81
C TYR A 84 28.10 -6.22 18.40
N TYR A 85 27.53 -5.29 17.63
CA TYR A 85 27.09 -3.98 18.14
C TYR A 85 25.77 -4.05 18.90
N ASN A 86 25.04 -5.16 18.78
CA ASN A 86 23.73 -5.38 19.36
C ASN A 86 23.78 -6.52 20.39
N ASN A 87 22.94 -6.41 21.41
CA ASN A 87 22.86 -7.35 22.52
C ASN A 87 21.51 -8.09 22.56
N SER A 88 20.76 -8.07 21.46
CA SER A 88 19.50 -8.80 21.34
C SER A 88 19.20 -9.17 19.89
N LEU A 89 18.36 -10.18 19.71
CA LEU A 89 17.79 -10.58 18.43
C LEU A 89 16.32 -10.98 18.63
N VAL A 90 15.55 -10.99 17.54
CA VAL A 90 14.15 -11.43 17.55
C VAL A 90 14.03 -12.71 16.74
N VAL A 91 13.42 -13.73 17.34
CA VAL A 91 13.00 -14.96 16.66
C VAL A 91 11.49 -14.87 16.39
N GLU A 92 11.06 -15.26 15.20
CA GLU A 92 9.67 -15.06 14.73
C GLU A 92 9.22 -16.25 13.88
N GLY A 93 7.90 -16.35 13.68
CA GLY A 93 7.29 -17.31 12.77
C GLY A 93 6.64 -18.49 13.46
N PHE A 94 6.49 -18.45 14.79
CA PHE A 94 5.77 -19.47 15.54
C PHE A 94 4.27 -19.34 15.32
N ALA A 95 3.62 -20.46 15.00
CA ALA A 95 2.17 -20.54 14.79
C ALA A 95 1.38 -20.72 16.10
N ASP A 96 2.06 -21.25 17.12
CA ASP A 96 1.50 -21.71 18.38
C ASP A 96 2.20 -21.05 19.56
N GLU A 97 1.65 -21.25 20.76
CA GLU A 97 2.15 -20.72 22.04
C GLU A 97 2.96 -21.78 22.81
N ASN A 98 3.42 -22.85 22.15
CA ASN A 98 4.17 -23.90 22.84
C ASN A 98 5.62 -23.46 23.15
N PRO A 99 6.30 -24.13 24.10
CA PRO A 99 7.72 -23.90 24.32
C PRO A 99 8.60 -24.32 23.12
N HIS A 100 9.45 -23.42 22.64
CA HIS A 100 10.41 -23.65 21.54
C HIS A 100 11.84 -23.45 22.01
N VAL A 101 12.75 -24.38 21.65
CA VAL A 101 14.18 -24.28 21.98
C VAL A 101 14.91 -23.51 20.90
N ILE A 102 15.60 -22.45 21.30
CA ILE A 102 16.45 -21.62 20.47
C ILE A 102 17.91 -21.86 20.85
N LYS A 103 18.77 -22.07 19.86
CA LYS A 103 20.22 -22.22 20.07
C LYS A 103 20.95 -20.94 19.71
N LEU A 104 21.63 -20.34 20.67
CA LEU A 104 22.43 -19.13 20.49
C LEU A 104 23.91 -19.45 20.37
N TYR A 105 24.56 -18.92 19.34
CA TYR A 105 25.98 -19.08 19.06
C TYR A 105 26.65 -17.70 18.98
N SER A 106 27.80 -17.55 19.62
CA SER A 106 28.71 -16.43 19.29
C SER A 106 29.59 -16.86 18.12
N VAL A 107 29.76 -15.99 17.12
CA VAL A 107 30.53 -16.30 15.90
C VAL A 107 31.58 -15.23 15.66
N ASN A 108 32.83 -15.66 15.45
CA ASN A 108 33.95 -14.74 15.19
C ASN A 108 34.04 -14.33 13.71
N ARG A 109 34.99 -13.44 13.40
CA ARG A 109 35.30 -12.98 12.03
C ARG A 109 35.82 -14.06 11.09
N SER A 110 36.18 -15.23 11.61
CA SER A 110 36.59 -16.40 10.84
C SER A 110 35.48 -17.44 10.68
N GLU A 111 34.23 -17.07 11.03
CA GLU A 111 33.04 -17.93 10.95
C GLU A 111 33.12 -19.19 11.83
N VAL A 112 33.85 -19.11 12.94
CA VAL A 112 33.94 -20.17 13.95
C VAL A 112 32.93 -19.89 15.06
N GLU A 113 32.09 -20.89 15.34
CA GLU A 113 30.97 -20.82 16.29
C GLU A 113 31.36 -21.34 17.66
N SER A 114 30.88 -20.68 18.72
CA SER A 114 30.95 -21.21 20.09
C SER A 114 30.07 -22.46 20.25
N GLU A 115 30.21 -23.15 21.39
CA GLU A 115 29.15 -24.05 21.86
C GLU A 115 27.82 -23.29 22.06
N PRO A 116 26.66 -23.92 21.83
CA PRO A 116 25.38 -23.24 21.92
C PRO A 116 24.98 -22.93 23.36
N VAL A 117 24.27 -21.83 23.53
CA VAL A 117 23.40 -21.60 24.69
C VAL A 117 21.97 -21.87 24.27
N GLU A 118 21.38 -22.92 24.84
CA GLU A 118 19.97 -23.23 24.63
C GLU A 118 19.11 -22.35 25.54
N VAL A 119 18.10 -21.72 24.94
CA VAL A 119 17.09 -20.93 25.65
C VAL A 119 15.71 -21.33 25.15
N THR A 120 14.76 -21.48 26.06
CA THR A 120 13.37 -21.78 25.71
C THR A 120 12.58 -20.49 25.64
N VAL A 121 11.81 -20.31 24.56
CA VAL A 121 10.86 -19.22 24.37
C VAL A 121 9.44 -19.79 24.33
N GLU A 122 8.45 -19.01 24.74
CA GLU A 122 7.03 -19.41 24.74
C GLU A 122 6.23 -18.23 24.14
N PRO A 123 6.20 -18.13 22.80
CA PRO A 123 5.66 -16.96 22.11
C PRO A 123 4.19 -16.73 22.49
N LEU A 124 3.76 -15.46 22.42
CA LEU A 124 2.34 -15.14 22.55
C LEU A 124 1.61 -15.53 21.26
N GLU A 125 0.28 -15.65 21.33
CA GLU A 125 -0.58 -15.98 20.18
C GLU A 125 -0.18 -15.25 18.89
N ASN A 126 -0.07 -15.99 17.79
CA ASN A 126 0.25 -15.43 16.49
C ASN A 126 -0.86 -14.45 16.05
N PRO A 127 -0.52 -13.20 15.64
CA PRO A 127 -1.49 -12.18 15.23
C PRO A 127 -2.52 -12.60 14.17
N ILE A 128 -2.22 -13.62 13.34
CA ILE A 128 -3.17 -14.16 12.35
C ILE A 128 -4.51 -14.54 12.99
N TRP A 129 -4.50 -15.05 14.23
CA TRP A 129 -5.72 -15.52 14.90
C TRP A 129 -6.62 -14.37 15.35
N ALA A 130 -6.04 -13.26 15.82
CA ALA A 130 -6.81 -12.06 16.14
C ALA A 130 -7.46 -11.45 14.88
N THR A 131 -6.71 -11.41 13.77
CA THR A 131 -7.26 -10.98 12.47
C THR A 131 -8.37 -11.92 11.98
N TYR A 132 -8.18 -13.24 12.08
CA TYR A 132 -9.21 -14.19 11.70
C TYR A 132 -10.50 -14.02 12.51
N ARG A 133 -10.41 -13.85 13.83
CA ARG A 133 -11.60 -13.69 14.70
C ARG A 133 -12.36 -12.38 14.47
N SER A 134 -11.69 -11.34 13.98
CA SER A 134 -12.33 -10.06 13.62
C SER A 134 -12.81 -10.02 12.17
N MET A 135 -12.51 -11.04 11.37
CA MET A 135 -12.79 -11.04 9.94
C MET A 135 -14.28 -11.23 9.65
N GLU A 136 -14.81 -10.34 8.82
CA GLU A 136 -16.16 -10.40 8.28
C GLU A 136 -16.10 -10.28 6.75
N ALA A 137 -16.97 -11.03 6.06
CA ALA A 137 -17.18 -10.90 4.64
C ALA A 137 -18.66 -10.70 4.34
N ILE A 138 -18.97 -9.62 3.61
CA ILE A 138 -20.34 -9.22 3.27
C ILE A 138 -20.49 -8.99 1.76
N ALA A 139 -21.74 -8.96 1.29
CA ALA A 139 -22.04 -8.63 -0.09
C ALA A 139 -21.57 -7.21 -0.45
N ALA A 140 -21.00 -7.06 -1.64
CA ALA A 140 -20.62 -5.79 -2.21
C ALA A 140 -21.01 -5.72 -3.68
N PHE A 141 -20.99 -4.51 -4.25
CA PHE A 141 -21.23 -4.30 -5.67
C PHE A 141 -20.17 -5.00 -6.54
N GLY A 142 -20.62 -5.88 -7.42
CA GLY A 142 -19.80 -6.72 -8.28
C GLY A 142 -18.89 -7.68 -7.53
N GLY A 143 -19.15 -7.96 -6.24
CA GLY A 143 -18.18 -8.66 -5.42
C GLY A 143 -18.54 -8.95 -3.96
N ILE A 144 -17.49 -9.14 -3.16
CA ILE A 144 -17.57 -9.22 -1.69
C ILE A 144 -16.66 -8.18 -1.06
N ARG A 145 -17.05 -7.65 0.10
CA ARG A 145 -16.21 -6.78 0.93
C ARG A 145 -15.74 -7.55 2.14
N VAL A 146 -14.43 -7.58 2.34
CA VAL A 146 -13.75 -8.25 3.44
C VAL A 146 -13.21 -7.18 4.39
N MET A 147 -13.59 -7.29 5.67
CA MET A 147 -13.20 -6.39 6.74
C MET A 147 -12.52 -7.19 7.86
N ALA A 148 -11.44 -6.68 8.45
CA ALA A 148 -10.75 -7.31 9.58
C ALA A 148 -9.83 -6.30 10.30
N GLU A 149 -9.37 -6.65 11.50
CA GLU A 149 -8.39 -5.87 12.27
C GLU A 149 -7.03 -6.60 12.34
N ASN A 150 -5.95 -5.86 12.07
CA ASN A 150 -4.56 -6.29 12.16
C ASN A 150 -3.82 -5.37 13.14
N GLU A 151 -4.17 -5.46 14.42
CA GLU A 151 -3.67 -4.57 15.49
C GLU A 151 -2.14 -4.51 15.58
N ASN A 152 -1.44 -5.56 15.16
CA ASN A 152 0.02 -5.64 15.19
C ASN A 152 0.69 -5.21 13.88
N GLU A 153 -0.09 -4.77 12.88
CA GLU A 153 0.38 -4.31 11.56
C GLU A 153 1.36 -5.31 10.91
N LYS A 154 1.11 -6.61 11.09
CA LYS A 154 1.93 -7.67 10.51
C LYS A 154 1.65 -7.81 9.02
N ASP A 155 2.64 -8.24 8.26
CA ASP A 155 2.46 -8.59 6.85
C ASP A 155 1.59 -9.85 6.74
N LEU A 156 0.35 -9.69 6.26
CA LEU A 156 -0.66 -10.73 6.16
C LEU A 156 -1.15 -10.90 4.72
N THR A 157 -1.60 -12.12 4.43
CA THR A 157 -2.41 -12.45 3.24
C THR A 157 -3.75 -12.99 3.71
N ILE A 158 -4.86 -12.35 3.33
CA ILE A 158 -6.18 -12.99 3.40
C ILE A 158 -6.40 -13.68 2.07
N MET A 159 -6.38 -15.01 2.10
CA MET A 159 -6.68 -15.82 0.93
C MET A 159 -8.19 -15.92 0.79
N VAL A 160 -8.70 -15.65 -0.41
CA VAL A 160 -10.13 -15.74 -0.69
C VAL A 160 -10.34 -16.77 -1.78
N MET A 161 -11.15 -17.77 -1.50
CA MET A 161 -11.43 -18.88 -2.39
C MET A 161 -12.93 -18.99 -2.64
N ILE A 162 -13.30 -19.51 -3.79
CA ILE A 162 -14.67 -19.84 -4.15
C ILE A 162 -14.80 -21.36 -4.33
N ASP A 163 -15.95 -21.91 -3.97
CA ASP A 163 -16.28 -23.29 -4.32
C ASP A 163 -16.53 -23.42 -5.83
N SER A 164 -15.75 -24.27 -6.49
CA SER A 164 -15.93 -24.65 -7.88
C SER A 164 -16.05 -26.18 -7.97
N LEU A 165 -17.29 -26.67 -8.04
CA LEU A 165 -17.61 -28.11 -8.15
C LEU A 165 -17.15 -28.96 -6.95
N GLY A 166 -17.16 -28.39 -5.74
CA GLY A 166 -16.73 -29.05 -4.52
C GLY A 166 -15.24 -28.90 -4.21
N GLU A 167 -14.50 -28.11 -5.02
CA GLU A 167 -13.11 -27.75 -4.78
C GLU A 167 -12.96 -26.26 -4.53
N TRP A 168 -12.20 -25.91 -3.50
CA TRP A 168 -11.84 -24.52 -3.22
C TRP A 168 -10.75 -24.06 -4.18
N VAL A 169 -11.10 -23.14 -5.07
CA VAL A 169 -10.15 -22.51 -5.98
C VAL A 169 -9.95 -21.05 -5.57
N PRO A 170 -8.74 -20.48 -5.77
CA PRO A 170 -8.53 -19.05 -5.54
C PRO A 170 -9.59 -18.22 -6.28
N ALA A 171 -10.14 -17.23 -5.59
CA ALA A 171 -10.99 -16.22 -6.20
C ALA A 171 -10.15 -15.33 -7.15
N LEU A 172 -10.77 -14.25 -7.62
CA LEU A 172 -10.12 -13.30 -8.53
C LEU A 172 -8.88 -12.63 -7.93
N ASP A 173 -8.84 -12.44 -6.61
CA ASP A 173 -7.71 -11.83 -5.92
C ASP A 173 -7.60 -12.25 -4.44
N ASN A 174 -6.39 -12.12 -3.89
CA ASN A 174 -6.11 -12.23 -2.46
C ASN A 174 -5.79 -10.85 -1.90
N ILE A 175 -6.02 -10.63 -0.61
CA ILE A 175 -5.70 -9.36 0.03
C ILE A 175 -4.31 -9.46 0.68
N TYR A 176 -3.35 -8.70 0.17
CA TYR A 176 -2.01 -8.54 0.76
C TYR A 176 -1.94 -7.21 1.50
N THR A 177 -1.65 -7.23 2.80
CA THR A 177 -1.67 -6.00 3.59
C THR A 177 -0.92 -6.10 4.91
N SER A 178 -0.38 -4.97 5.37
CA SER A 178 0.08 -4.74 6.74
C SER A 178 -0.74 -3.64 7.45
N ALA A 179 -1.81 -3.15 6.82
CA ALA A 179 -2.63 -2.08 7.37
C ALA A 179 -3.37 -2.55 8.62
N LYS A 180 -3.44 -1.68 9.63
CA LYS A 180 -4.17 -1.93 10.87
C LYS A 180 -5.66 -2.26 10.64
N ASN A 181 -6.33 -1.47 9.81
CA ASN A 181 -7.72 -1.70 9.43
C ASN A 181 -7.76 -2.26 8.01
N ILE A 182 -8.29 -3.47 7.86
CA ILE A 182 -8.47 -4.12 6.57
C ILE A 182 -9.90 -3.88 6.12
N ASP A 183 -10.03 -3.29 4.95
CA ASP A 183 -11.32 -3.04 4.31
C ASP A 183 -11.09 -3.07 2.79
N ARG A 184 -11.47 -4.18 2.16
CA ARG A 184 -11.16 -4.45 0.76
C ARG A 184 -12.33 -5.11 0.05
N THR A 185 -12.65 -4.61 -1.13
CA THR A 185 -13.67 -5.19 -2.00
C THR A 185 -12.99 -6.00 -3.11
N ILE A 186 -13.30 -7.29 -3.19
CA ILE A 186 -12.91 -8.17 -4.30
C ILE A 186 -14.04 -8.16 -5.31
N ARG A 187 -13.76 -7.68 -6.52
CA ARG A 187 -14.76 -7.41 -7.58
C ARG A 187 -14.61 -8.37 -8.76
N GLY A 188 -15.56 -8.32 -9.68
CA GLY A 188 -15.60 -9.14 -10.90
C GLY A 188 -16.45 -10.40 -10.78
N LEU A 189 -17.26 -10.48 -9.72
CA LEU A 189 -18.17 -11.59 -9.46
C LEU A 189 -19.57 -11.27 -9.96
N ASP A 190 -20.28 -12.30 -10.43
CA ASP A 190 -21.69 -12.19 -10.81
C ASP A 190 -22.59 -12.21 -9.55
N THR A 191 -23.86 -11.88 -9.74
CA THR A 191 -24.93 -11.85 -8.73
C THR A 191 -25.48 -13.23 -8.34
N ILE A 192 -24.73 -14.29 -8.64
CA ILE A 192 -25.09 -15.66 -8.32
C ILE A 192 -24.62 -15.96 -6.88
N PRO A 193 -25.49 -16.53 -6.01
CA PRO A 193 -25.08 -16.93 -4.67
C PRO A 193 -23.90 -17.93 -4.72
N GLN A 194 -22.81 -17.61 -4.04
CA GLN A 194 -21.55 -18.36 -4.06
C GLN A 194 -21.05 -18.58 -2.63
N GLU A 195 -20.43 -19.73 -2.37
CA GLU A 195 -19.69 -19.97 -1.12
C GLU A 195 -18.26 -19.48 -1.25
N PHE A 196 -17.81 -18.76 -0.23
CA PHE A 196 -16.46 -18.24 -0.08
C PHE A 196 -15.79 -18.88 1.12
N ALA A 197 -14.52 -19.24 0.95
CA ALA A 197 -13.64 -19.69 2.02
C ALA A 197 -12.51 -18.66 2.19
N LEU A 198 -12.37 -18.13 3.39
CA LEU A 198 -11.37 -17.13 3.74
C LEU A 198 -10.45 -17.65 4.85
N THR A 199 -9.14 -17.48 4.68
CA THR A 199 -8.14 -17.81 5.71
C THR A 199 -7.05 -16.75 5.73
N VAL A 200 -6.48 -16.51 6.92
CA VAL A 200 -5.40 -15.56 7.13
C VAL A 200 -4.08 -16.32 7.16
N ARG A 201 -3.09 -15.82 6.43
CA ARG A 201 -1.75 -16.39 6.35
C ARG A 201 -0.68 -15.33 6.60
N ASP A 202 0.35 -15.68 7.37
CA ASP A 202 1.53 -14.83 7.54
C ASP A 202 2.66 -15.17 6.52
N ARG A 203 3.77 -14.43 6.57
CA ARG A 203 4.95 -14.65 5.72
C ARG A 203 5.68 -15.98 5.96
N TYR A 204 5.37 -16.66 7.06
CA TYR A 204 6.01 -17.93 7.47
C TYR A 204 5.22 -19.16 7.05
N MET A 205 4.10 -18.97 6.34
CA MET A 205 3.16 -20.02 5.95
C MET A 205 2.40 -20.61 7.14
N ASN A 206 2.17 -19.81 8.19
CA ASN A 206 1.19 -20.16 9.21
C ASN A 206 -0.19 -19.76 8.70
N PHE A 207 -1.18 -20.63 8.88
CA PHE A 207 -2.54 -20.44 8.42
C PHE A 207 -3.51 -20.54 9.58
N THR A 208 -4.58 -19.75 9.52
CA THR A 208 -5.73 -19.92 10.42
C THR A 208 -6.65 -21.02 9.91
N ASP A 209 -7.67 -21.32 10.70
CA ASP A 209 -8.87 -22.00 10.21
C ASP A 209 -9.56 -21.17 9.12
N THR A 210 -10.63 -21.73 8.54
CA THR A 210 -11.33 -21.19 7.38
C THR A 210 -12.69 -20.64 7.76
N LEU A 211 -12.93 -19.36 7.45
CA LEU A 211 -14.26 -18.76 7.47
C LEU A 211 -14.99 -19.14 6.19
N VAL A 212 -16.06 -19.92 6.30
CA VAL A 212 -16.92 -20.28 5.16
C VAL A 212 -18.22 -19.49 5.24
N VAL A 213 -18.52 -18.71 4.20
CA VAL A 213 -19.73 -17.88 4.12
C VAL A 213 -20.37 -17.96 2.73
N LYS A 214 -21.70 -17.98 2.69
CA LYS A 214 -22.47 -17.92 1.44
C LYS A 214 -22.93 -16.48 1.19
N ILE A 215 -22.46 -15.87 0.11
CA ILE A 215 -22.73 -14.47 -0.22
C ILE A 215 -23.32 -14.38 -1.62
N THR A 216 -24.28 -13.46 -1.81
CA THR A 216 -24.80 -13.07 -3.13
C THR A 216 -24.30 -11.66 -3.43
N PRO A 217 -23.33 -11.48 -4.35
CA PRO A 217 -22.85 -10.16 -4.74
C PRO A 217 -23.98 -9.26 -5.26
N LEU A 218 -23.84 -7.94 -5.05
CA LEU A 218 -24.76 -6.95 -5.59
C LEU A 218 -24.41 -6.66 -7.05
N TYR A 219 -25.40 -6.35 -7.89
CA TYR A 219 -25.14 -6.05 -9.29
C TYR A 219 -24.41 -4.72 -9.48
N GLU A 220 -23.36 -4.71 -10.30
CA GLU A 220 -22.65 -3.49 -10.66
C GLU A 220 -22.47 -3.42 -12.17
N THR A 221 -22.69 -2.24 -12.74
CA THR A 221 -22.29 -1.95 -14.12
C THR A 221 -21.76 -0.53 -14.25
N ALA A 222 -20.91 -0.29 -15.25
CA ALA A 222 -20.49 1.05 -15.62
C ALA A 222 -21.68 1.82 -16.22
N LEU A 223 -22.00 2.97 -15.66
CA LEU A 223 -23.02 3.84 -16.25
C LEU A 223 -22.48 4.42 -17.57
N PRO A 224 -23.28 4.42 -18.64
CA PRO A 224 -22.79 4.79 -19.96
C PRO A 224 -22.49 6.30 -20.02
N LYS A 225 -21.20 6.65 -20.19
CA LYS A 225 -20.71 8.04 -20.34
C LYS A 225 -21.42 8.82 -21.45
N SER A 226 -21.96 8.15 -22.47
CA SER A 226 -22.77 8.78 -23.52
C SER A 226 -24.05 9.44 -23.00
N ARG A 227 -24.45 9.16 -21.76
CA ARG A 227 -25.59 9.80 -21.09
C ARG A 227 -25.18 10.91 -20.13
N TYR A 228 -23.88 11.12 -19.94
CA TYR A 228 -23.41 12.13 -19.00
C TYR A 228 -23.62 13.51 -19.59
N ALA A 229 -24.05 14.45 -18.75
CA ALA A 229 -24.26 15.82 -19.15
C ALA A 229 -23.75 16.78 -18.08
N ALA A 230 -23.11 17.87 -18.53
CA ALA A 230 -22.73 18.95 -17.66
C ALA A 230 -23.97 19.65 -17.11
N VAL A 231 -23.97 19.92 -15.81
CA VAL A 231 -25.03 20.69 -15.15
C VAL A 231 -24.36 21.87 -14.45
N VAL A 232 -24.86 23.08 -14.71
CA VAL A 232 -24.36 24.29 -14.05
C VAL A 232 -25.50 24.85 -13.23
N LEU A 233 -25.40 24.71 -11.92
CA LEU A 233 -26.35 25.28 -10.96
C LEU A 233 -25.76 26.56 -10.34
N PRO A 234 -26.60 27.47 -9.82
CA PRO A 234 -26.11 28.58 -9.01
C PRO A 234 -25.19 28.09 -7.88
N GLY A 235 -24.03 28.73 -7.73
CA GLY A 235 -23.03 28.36 -6.72
C GLY A 235 -22.00 27.31 -7.17
N ASP A 236 -22.25 26.56 -8.25
CA ASP A 236 -21.20 25.74 -8.86
C ASP A 236 -20.07 26.63 -9.38
N VAL A 237 -18.82 26.18 -9.21
CA VAL A 237 -17.67 26.94 -9.69
C VAL A 237 -17.54 26.80 -11.22
N GLY A 238 -17.18 27.90 -11.87
CA GLY A 238 -16.82 27.87 -13.28
C GLY A 238 -15.47 27.20 -13.54
N GLN A 239 -15.20 26.88 -14.80
CA GLN A 239 -13.91 26.38 -15.23
C GLN A 239 -12.91 27.53 -15.40
N GLY A 240 -11.66 27.32 -15.01
CA GLY A 240 -10.61 28.34 -15.03
C GLY A 240 -10.18 28.75 -16.44
N TYR A 241 -10.38 27.87 -17.43
CA TYR A 241 -10.09 28.13 -18.84
C TYR A 241 -11.27 27.71 -19.73
N GLN A 242 -11.43 28.42 -20.85
CA GLN A 242 -12.48 28.11 -21.83
C GLN A 242 -12.36 26.70 -22.41
N SER A 243 -11.14 26.17 -22.53
CA SER A 243 -10.88 24.84 -23.11
C SER A 243 -11.07 23.69 -22.13
N THR A 244 -11.06 23.95 -20.81
CA THR A 244 -11.08 22.94 -19.75
C THR A 244 -12.50 22.72 -19.20
N GLY A 245 -13.48 22.54 -20.09
CA GLY A 245 -14.91 22.44 -19.75
C GLY A 245 -15.27 21.19 -18.95
N LEU A 246 -16.42 21.20 -18.25
CA LEU A 246 -16.86 20.06 -17.43
C LEU A 246 -17.02 18.75 -18.22
N ALA A 247 -17.44 18.84 -19.48
CA ALA A 247 -17.64 17.69 -20.35
C ALA A 247 -16.34 16.93 -20.69
N ARG A 248 -15.18 17.49 -20.36
CA ARG A 248 -13.89 16.79 -20.49
C ARG A 248 -13.77 15.60 -19.56
N MET A 249 -14.48 15.58 -18.43
CA MET A 249 -14.44 14.45 -17.49
C MET A 249 -15.03 13.14 -18.03
N TRP A 250 -15.53 13.08 -19.27
CA TRP A 250 -16.08 11.86 -19.84
C TRP A 250 -15.86 11.77 -21.35
N ASP A 251 -14.74 12.32 -21.83
CA ASP A 251 -14.37 12.31 -23.26
C ASP A 251 -13.36 11.20 -23.62
N GLY A 252 -12.89 10.45 -22.61
CA GLY A 252 -11.99 9.31 -22.77
C GLY A 252 -10.51 9.68 -22.75
N ASP A 253 -10.16 10.96 -22.59
CA ASP A 253 -8.78 11.42 -22.47
C ASP A 253 -8.35 11.57 -21.01
N ILE A 254 -7.50 10.66 -20.53
CA ILE A 254 -7.02 10.69 -19.14
C ILE A 254 -5.70 11.46 -18.98
N ILE A 255 -5.12 12.01 -20.06
CA ILE A 255 -3.72 12.49 -20.06
C ILE A 255 -3.58 13.94 -20.54
N ASN A 256 -4.26 14.34 -21.61
CA ASN A 256 -3.81 15.51 -22.37
C ASN A 256 -4.44 16.80 -21.88
N TRP A 257 -3.59 17.81 -21.69
CA TRP A 257 -4.06 19.19 -21.60
C TRP A 257 -4.46 19.69 -23.01
N PRO A 258 -5.54 20.48 -23.16
CA PRO A 258 -6.48 20.95 -22.13
C PRO A 258 -7.75 20.08 -22.03
N ASN A 259 -7.70 18.80 -22.39
CA ASN A 259 -8.83 17.87 -22.31
C ASN A 259 -9.06 17.39 -20.87
N ILE A 260 -9.23 18.33 -19.96
CA ILE A 260 -9.55 18.09 -18.56
C ILE A 260 -10.61 19.08 -18.09
N SER A 261 -11.34 18.77 -17.02
CA SER A 261 -12.11 19.77 -16.30
C SER A 261 -11.22 20.39 -15.23
N MET A 262 -10.93 21.68 -15.37
CA MET A 262 -10.18 22.44 -14.38
C MET A 262 -11.01 23.61 -13.88
N THR A 263 -11.30 23.64 -12.59
CA THR A 263 -12.06 24.74 -11.96
C THR A 263 -11.18 25.96 -11.69
N ASP A 264 -11.80 27.12 -11.43
CA ASP A 264 -11.10 28.38 -11.24
C ASP A 264 -10.13 28.34 -10.04
N ALA A 265 -8.83 28.40 -10.33
CA ALA A 265 -7.76 28.38 -9.33
C ALA A 265 -7.68 29.66 -8.48
N SER A 266 -8.38 30.73 -8.85
CA SER A 266 -8.46 31.96 -8.05
C SER A 266 -9.42 31.85 -6.86
N VAL A 267 -10.39 30.92 -6.92
CA VAL A 267 -11.35 30.68 -5.85
C VAL A 267 -10.71 29.79 -4.79
N ARG A 268 -10.71 30.23 -3.52
CA ARG A 268 -10.04 29.53 -2.40
C ARG A 268 -10.98 28.85 -1.43
N GLU A 269 -12.28 29.11 -1.53
CA GLU A 269 -13.31 28.40 -0.78
C GLU A 269 -13.55 27.00 -1.35
N PRO A 270 -14.15 26.06 -0.60
CA PRO A 270 -14.52 24.75 -1.13
C PRO A 270 -15.32 24.90 -2.43
N GLN A 271 -14.89 24.19 -3.46
CA GLN A 271 -15.46 24.28 -4.81
C GLN A 271 -16.24 23.03 -5.14
N TRP A 272 -17.25 23.14 -6.00
CA TRP A 272 -17.95 21.98 -6.51
C TRP A 272 -18.43 22.13 -7.94
N VAL A 273 -18.55 20.99 -8.62
CA VAL A 273 -19.11 20.85 -9.96
C VAL A 273 -20.18 19.78 -9.96
N THR A 274 -21.20 19.93 -10.81
CA THR A 274 -22.34 19.03 -10.88
C THR A 274 -22.49 18.41 -12.27
N PHE A 275 -22.82 17.12 -12.34
CA PHE A 275 -23.12 16.45 -13.60
C PHE A 275 -24.27 15.45 -13.46
N ASP A 276 -25.00 15.26 -14.55
CA ASP A 276 -26.05 14.25 -14.68
C ASP A 276 -25.43 12.96 -15.23
N THR A 277 -25.67 11.82 -14.59
CA THR A 277 -25.24 10.49 -15.12
C THR A 277 -26.24 9.93 -16.14
N GLY A 278 -27.42 10.56 -16.27
CA GLY A 278 -28.47 10.26 -17.23
C GLY A 278 -29.35 9.06 -16.86
N VAL A 279 -29.17 8.48 -15.66
CA VAL A 279 -29.99 7.39 -15.15
C VAL A 279 -30.08 7.45 -13.62
N LEU A 280 -31.26 7.12 -13.07
CA LEU A 280 -31.44 6.95 -11.63
C LEU A 280 -30.93 5.56 -11.23
N ALA A 281 -29.87 5.50 -10.44
CA ALA A 281 -29.21 4.26 -10.05
C ALA A 281 -28.83 4.26 -8.57
N GLN A 282 -28.71 3.07 -7.99
CA GLN A 282 -27.99 2.91 -6.73
C GLN A 282 -26.49 2.92 -7.04
N MET A 283 -25.83 4.03 -6.77
CA MET A 283 -24.43 4.22 -7.15
C MET A 283 -23.54 3.37 -6.25
N SER A 284 -22.59 2.64 -6.84
CA SER A 284 -21.67 1.79 -6.09
C SER A 284 -20.32 2.45 -5.85
N ARG A 285 -19.81 3.20 -6.84
CA ARG A 285 -18.53 3.90 -6.78
C ARG A 285 -18.37 4.90 -7.91
N ILE A 286 -17.42 5.81 -7.73
CA ILE A 286 -16.87 6.65 -8.78
C ILE A 286 -15.37 6.39 -8.92
N VAL A 287 -14.91 6.20 -10.14
CA VAL A 287 -13.49 6.20 -10.48
C VAL A 287 -13.14 7.58 -11.02
N ILE A 288 -12.09 8.18 -10.48
CA ILE A 288 -11.59 9.50 -10.88
C ILE A 288 -10.15 9.33 -11.39
N TRP A 289 -9.89 9.84 -12.59
CA TRP A 289 -8.55 10.09 -13.10
C TRP A 289 -8.29 11.58 -12.97
N ASP A 290 -7.46 11.95 -12.01
CA ASP A 290 -6.94 13.32 -11.90
C ASP A 290 -5.99 13.64 -13.07
N TYR A 291 -5.80 14.91 -13.39
CA TYR A 291 -4.89 15.32 -14.47
C TYR A 291 -3.42 15.01 -14.12
N PRO A 292 -2.69 14.21 -14.91
CA PRO A 292 -1.26 14.01 -14.67
C PRO A 292 -0.48 15.24 -15.12
N GLU A 293 -0.24 16.17 -14.19
CA GLU A 293 0.45 17.43 -14.43
C GLU A 293 1.83 17.18 -15.05
N TYR A 294 2.16 17.91 -16.12
CA TYR A 294 3.46 17.75 -16.78
C TYR A 294 4.51 18.63 -16.09
N THR A 295 5.47 17.99 -15.43
CA THR A 295 6.57 18.66 -14.72
C THR A 295 7.92 18.28 -15.33
N ASN A 296 9.00 18.92 -14.86
CA ASN A 296 10.37 18.54 -15.24
C ASN A 296 10.74 17.10 -14.82
N SER A 297 9.99 16.51 -13.88
CA SER A 297 10.14 15.13 -13.41
C SER A 297 9.17 14.16 -14.11
N GLY A 298 8.50 14.61 -15.18
CA GLY A 298 7.47 13.85 -15.88
C GLY A 298 6.06 14.15 -15.37
N ARG A 299 5.15 13.20 -15.64
CA ARG A 299 3.71 13.28 -15.36
C ARG A 299 3.41 12.95 -13.91
N LEU A 300 2.82 13.86 -13.14
CA LEU A 300 2.52 13.67 -11.70
C LEU A 300 1.01 13.69 -11.41
N TYR A 301 0.50 12.64 -10.75
CA TYR A 301 -0.93 12.53 -10.37
C TYR A 301 -1.25 13.04 -8.96
N TYR A 302 -0.29 13.14 -8.06
CA TYR A 302 -0.50 13.62 -6.68
C TYR A 302 0.08 15.04 -6.52
N PHE A 303 -0.39 15.96 -7.37
CA PHE A 303 0.18 17.29 -7.54
C PHE A 303 -0.88 18.33 -7.95
N GLY A 304 -0.59 19.62 -7.70
CA GLY A 304 -1.40 20.74 -8.20
C GLY A 304 -2.88 20.66 -7.82
N GLY A 305 -3.74 20.85 -8.82
CA GLY A 305 -5.20 20.83 -8.71
C GLY A 305 -5.83 19.48 -8.46
N ASN A 306 -5.06 18.40 -8.39
CA ASN A 306 -5.63 17.07 -8.26
C ASN A 306 -6.30 16.90 -6.90
N LEU A 307 -7.41 16.16 -6.85
CA LEU A 307 -8.20 16.02 -5.63
C LEU A 307 -7.37 15.37 -4.52
N ARG A 308 -7.45 15.94 -3.30
CA ARG A 308 -6.83 15.35 -2.10
C ARG A 308 -7.85 15.02 -1.03
N ASN A 309 -8.64 15.98 -0.56
CA ASN A 309 -9.77 15.76 0.33
C ASN A 309 -11.02 16.30 -0.36
N PHE A 310 -12.05 15.48 -0.48
CA PHE A 310 -13.26 15.85 -1.20
C PHE A 310 -14.46 15.03 -0.74
N GLU A 311 -15.64 15.50 -1.10
CA GLU A 311 -16.91 14.84 -0.84
C GLU A 311 -17.60 14.55 -2.16
N ILE A 312 -18.33 13.44 -2.22
CA ILE A 312 -19.25 13.16 -3.32
C ILE A 312 -20.66 13.20 -2.78
N TRP A 313 -21.51 13.98 -3.44
CA TRP A 313 -22.92 14.14 -3.12
C TRP A 313 -23.79 13.68 -4.28
N GLY A 314 -24.98 13.19 -3.97
CA GLY A 314 -25.93 12.71 -4.95
C GLY A 314 -27.32 13.30 -4.76
N SER A 315 -28.06 13.46 -5.86
CA SER A 315 -29.47 13.84 -5.87
C SER A 315 -30.20 13.11 -6.98
N ASP A 316 -31.48 12.79 -6.78
CA ASP A 316 -32.38 12.31 -7.83
C ASP A 316 -33.01 13.49 -8.61
N ASN A 317 -33.17 14.64 -7.96
CA ASN A 317 -33.77 15.84 -8.51
C ASN A 317 -33.19 17.10 -7.80
N PRO A 318 -32.04 17.61 -8.25
CA PRO A 318 -31.40 18.75 -7.61
C PRO A 318 -32.21 20.03 -7.86
N PRO A 319 -32.31 20.92 -6.86
CA PRO A 319 -33.05 22.16 -7.00
C PRO A 319 -32.32 23.13 -7.96
N SER A 320 -33.08 23.75 -8.86
CA SER A 320 -32.54 24.67 -9.87
C SER A 320 -31.95 25.95 -9.28
N ASP A 321 -32.24 26.25 -8.02
CA ASP A 321 -31.70 27.39 -7.29
C ASP A 321 -30.26 27.17 -6.78
N GLY A 322 -29.71 25.96 -6.97
CA GLY A 322 -28.35 25.60 -6.56
C GLY A 322 -28.18 25.29 -5.07
N SER A 323 -29.27 25.33 -4.30
CA SER A 323 -29.24 24.97 -2.88
C SER A 323 -28.83 23.51 -2.66
N TRP A 324 -28.39 23.21 -1.45
CA TRP A 324 -28.04 21.86 -1.01
C TRP A 324 -29.27 21.02 -0.61
N ASN A 325 -30.49 21.56 -0.77
CA ASN A 325 -31.71 20.82 -0.54
C ASN A 325 -31.76 19.61 -1.49
N ASN A 326 -32.22 18.46 -0.99
CA ASN A 326 -32.28 17.20 -1.75
C ASN A 326 -30.91 16.65 -2.23
N TRP A 327 -29.81 17.11 -1.64
CA TRP A 327 -28.50 16.50 -1.80
C TRP A 327 -28.19 15.58 -0.62
N HIS A 328 -27.71 14.37 -0.93
CA HIS A 328 -27.30 13.36 0.04
C HIS A 328 -25.80 13.15 -0.06
N LEU A 329 -25.09 13.17 1.08
CA LEU A 329 -23.68 12.83 1.11
C LEU A 329 -23.53 11.34 0.82
N LEU A 330 -22.79 10.99 -0.25
CA LEU A 330 -22.49 9.60 -0.60
C LEU A 330 -21.17 9.13 0.01
N GLY A 331 -20.25 10.07 0.27
CA GLY A 331 -19.02 9.79 1.00
C GLY A 331 -18.07 10.98 1.09
N THR A 332 -17.16 10.89 2.06
CA THR A 332 -16.03 11.81 2.26
C THR A 332 -14.76 11.01 2.01
N PHE A 333 -13.92 11.49 1.10
CA PHE A 333 -12.80 10.73 0.58
C PHE A 333 -11.49 11.49 0.70
N GLN A 334 -10.41 10.71 0.77
CA GLN A 334 -9.06 11.20 0.63
C GLN A 334 -8.36 10.43 -0.49
N SER A 335 -7.77 11.15 -1.44
CA SER A 335 -6.78 10.59 -2.37
C SER A 335 -5.49 10.33 -1.59
N VAL A 336 -5.06 9.08 -1.54
CA VAL A 336 -3.89 8.63 -0.77
C VAL A 336 -2.77 8.27 -1.73
N LYS A 337 -1.61 8.89 -1.51
CA LYS A 337 -0.36 8.51 -2.17
C LYS A 337 0.32 7.41 -1.37
N VAL A 338 0.26 6.18 -1.87
CA VAL A 338 0.64 4.96 -1.15
C VAL A 338 2.10 4.95 -0.74
N SER A 339 3.00 5.54 -1.52
CA SER A 339 4.43 5.58 -1.16
C SER A 339 4.76 6.51 0.01
N GLY A 340 3.87 7.44 0.36
CA GLY A 340 4.15 8.48 1.35
C GLY A 340 5.25 9.48 0.95
N LEU A 341 5.79 9.42 -0.27
CA LEU A 341 6.84 10.34 -0.73
C LEU A 341 6.36 11.80 -0.72
N PRO A 342 7.26 12.80 -0.60
CA PRO A 342 6.89 14.21 -0.64
C PRO A 342 6.15 14.62 -1.92
N VAL A 343 5.37 15.72 -1.85
CA VAL A 343 4.74 16.34 -3.03
C VAL A 343 5.81 16.73 -4.05
N GLY A 344 5.54 16.49 -5.33
CA GLY A 344 6.49 16.72 -6.43
C GLY A 344 7.40 15.52 -6.73
N GLN A 345 7.29 14.44 -5.96
CA GLN A 345 7.89 13.13 -6.27
C GLN A 345 6.78 12.10 -6.43
N GLN A 346 7.04 10.98 -7.07
CA GLN A 346 6.15 9.82 -7.08
C GLN A 346 6.97 8.54 -7.33
N SER A 347 6.51 7.43 -6.78
CA SER A 347 7.01 6.10 -7.15
C SER A 347 6.31 5.59 -8.41
N ASP A 348 6.83 4.52 -9.01
CA ASP A 348 6.15 3.84 -10.11
C ASP A 348 4.80 3.26 -9.67
N GLU A 349 4.71 2.78 -8.43
CA GLU A 349 3.46 2.27 -7.85
C GLU A 349 2.39 3.37 -7.75
N ASP A 350 2.76 4.57 -7.26
CA ASP A 350 1.87 5.72 -7.22
C ASP A 350 1.33 6.05 -8.62
N TYR A 351 2.23 6.08 -9.62
CA TYR A 351 1.87 6.38 -11.00
C TYR A 351 0.92 5.34 -11.58
N GLN A 352 1.23 4.04 -11.45
CA GLN A 352 0.40 2.98 -12.01
C GLN A 352 -0.99 2.95 -11.35
N LEU A 353 -1.06 3.15 -10.03
CA LEU A 353 -2.33 3.21 -9.30
C LEU A 353 -3.21 4.36 -9.80
N ALA A 354 -2.66 5.57 -9.90
CA ALA A 354 -3.43 6.73 -10.36
C ALA A 354 -3.77 6.66 -11.86
N ASN A 355 -2.87 6.11 -12.69
CA ASN A 355 -3.09 5.92 -14.11
C ASN A 355 -4.18 4.87 -14.40
N ALA A 356 -4.34 3.86 -13.53
CA ALA A 356 -5.45 2.91 -13.58
C ALA A 356 -6.79 3.53 -13.15
N GLY A 357 -6.75 4.67 -12.46
CA GLY A 357 -7.91 5.40 -11.94
C GLY A 357 -8.16 5.09 -10.47
N LEU A 358 -8.38 6.14 -9.67
CA LEU A 358 -8.64 6.00 -8.23
C LEU A 358 -10.13 5.76 -8.00
N SER A 359 -10.47 4.61 -7.42
CA SER A 359 -11.84 4.20 -7.15
C SER A 359 -12.27 4.59 -5.74
N TYR A 360 -13.45 5.21 -5.63
CA TYR A 360 -14.04 5.65 -4.37
C TYR A 360 -15.42 5.02 -4.21
N ASP A 361 -15.51 4.08 -3.26
CA ASP A 361 -16.70 3.27 -3.03
C ASP A 361 -17.74 4.03 -2.19
N PHE A 362 -19.01 3.89 -2.56
CA PHE A 362 -20.14 4.44 -1.82
C PHE A 362 -20.73 3.39 -0.88
N ASP A 363 -21.42 3.85 0.15
CA ASP A 363 -22.16 2.96 1.04
C ASP A 363 -23.25 2.21 0.26
N VAL A 364 -23.37 0.90 0.50
CA VAL A 364 -24.44 0.08 -0.09
C VAL A 364 -25.84 0.55 0.34
N ALA A 365 -25.96 1.25 1.46
CA ALA A 365 -27.19 1.87 1.94
C ALA A 365 -27.45 3.27 1.34
N ALA A 366 -26.55 3.78 0.50
CA ALA A 366 -26.73 5.08 -0.13
C ALA A 366 -28.02 5.13 -0.98
N PRO A 367 -28.73 6.26 -1.00
CA PRO A 367 -29.96 6.39 -1.78
C PRO A 367 -29.67 6.31 -3.28
N ARG A 368 -30.70 5.95 -4.05
CA ARG A 368 -30.63 6.04 -5.51
C ARG A 368 -30.57 7.50 -5.93
N VAL A 369 -29.63 7.82 -6.82
CA VAL A 369 -29.39 9.18 -7.31
C VAL A 369 -29.15 9.16 -8.81
N ARG A 370 -29.17 10.33 -9.45
CA ARG A 370 -28.90 10.51 -10.88
C ARG A 370 -27.84 11.58 -11.11
N TYR A 371 -27.88 12.64 -10.32
CA TYR A 371 -26.95 13.75 -10.37
C TYR A 371 -25.89 13.55 -9.31
N LEU A 372 -24.63 13.79 -9.69
CA LEU A 372 -23.50 13.78 -8.78
C LEU A 372 -22.86 15.15 -8.70
N ARG A 373 -22.38 15.48 -7.50
CA ARG A 373 -21.60 16.69 -7.23
C ARG A 373 -20.29 16.30 -6.57
N ILE A 374 -19.18 16.73 -7.16
CA ILE A 374 -17.84 16.56 -6.62
C ILE A 374 -17.49 17.85 -5.90
N ARG A 375 -17.28 17.79 -4.59
CA ARG A 375 -16.94 18.96 -3.77
C ARG A 375 -15.51 18.82 -3.24
N SER A 376 -14.60 19.60 -3.80
CA SER A 376 -13.20 19.66 -3.34
C SER A 376 -13.09 20.57 -2.12
N THR A 377 -12.55 20.03 -1.04
CA THR A 377 -12.20 20.80 0.18
C THR A 377 -10.70 21.00 0.29
N ARG A 378 -9.90 20.17 -0.37
CA ARG A 378 -8.45 20.33 -0.48
C ARG A 378 -7.90 19.59 -1.70
N ASN A 379 -6.98 20.22 -2.43
CA ASN A 379 -6.18 19.59 -3.49
C ASN A 379 -4.72 19.37 -3.04
N TRP A 380 -3.89 18.81 -3.91
CA TRP A 380 -2.49 18.48 -3.58
C TRP A 380 -1.56 19.68 -3.40
N GLU A 381 -1.90 20.86 -3.91
CA GLU A 381 -1.18 22.12 -3.62
C GLU A 381 -1.70 22.86 -2.38
N GLY A 382 -2.76 22.36 -1.73
CA GLY A 382 -3.34 22.97 -0.53
C GLY A 382 -4.38 24.07 -0.78
N SER A 383 -4.91 24.17 -2.00
CA SER A 383 -6.08 24.97 -2.37
C SER A 383 -7.32 24.08 -2.57
N THR A 384 -8.32 24.53 -3.32
CA THR A 384 -9.63 23.86 -3.47
C THR A 384 -10.08 23.65 -4.91
N PHE A 385 -9.41 24.24 -5.91
CA PHE A 385 -9.73 23.92 -7.31
C PHE A 385 -9.39 22.47 -7.63
N MET A 386 -10.09 21.91 -8.62
CA MET A 386 -9.95 20.52 -9.03
C MET A 386 -9.51 20.45 -10.50
N ALA A 387 -8.58 19.54 -10.79
CA ALA A 387 -8.11 19.21 -12.14
C ALA A 387 -8.39 17.72 -12.41
N ILE A 388 -9.54 17.44 -13.02
CA ILE A 388 -10.02 16.09 -13.26
C ILE A 388 -9.97 15.81 -14.76
N ALA A 389 -9.23 14.79 -15.17
CA ALA A 389 -9.16 14.37 -16.56
C ALA A 389 -10.41 13.56 -16.94
N GLU A 390 -10.78 12.56 -16.13
CA GLU A 390 -11.88 11.65 -16.47
C GLU A 390 -12.59 11.13 -15.20
N VAL A 391 -13.87 10.80 -15.32
CA VAL A 391 -14.65 10.07 -14.31
C VAL A 391 -15.41 8.91 -14.93
N GLN A 392 -15.57 7.82 -14.19
CA GLN A 392 -16.50 6.74 -14.52
C GLN A 392 -17.33 6.40 -13.28
N VAL A 393 -18.66 6.37 -13.43
CA VAL A 393 -19.57 6.04 -12.33
C VAL A 393 -20.09 4.62 -12.56
N TYR A 394 -20.22 3.87 -11.49
CA TYR A 394 -20.78 2.52 -11.49
C TYR A 394 -21.98 2.46 -10.55
N GLY A 395 -22.87 1.53 -10.82
CA GLY A 395 -24.02 1.28 -9.94
C GLY A 395 -25.01 0.28 -10.52
N ASP A 396 -26.16 0.17 -9.86
CA ASP A 396 -27.31 -0.60 -10.30
C ASP A 396 -28.43 0.31 -10.83
N PRO A 397 -28.63 0.40 -12.16
CA PRO A 397 -29.70 1.19 -12.77
C PRO A 397 -31.04 0.45 -12.86
N ARG A 398 -31.12 -0.82 -12.45
CA ARG A 398 -32.33 -1.65 -12.58
C ARG A 398 -33.47 -1.20 -11.67
#